data_AF-A0A1F9M7I6-F1
#
_entry.id   AF-A0A1F9M7I6-F1
#
_cell.length_a   1.000
_cell.length_b   1.000
_cell.length_c   1.000
_cell.angle_alpha   90.00
_cell.angle_beta   90.00
_cell.angle_gamma   90.00
#
_symmetry.space_group_name_H-M   'P 1'
#
loop_
_entity.id
_entity.type
_entity.pdbx_description
1 polymer ?
#
loop_
_entity_poly.entity_id
_entity_poly.type
_entity_poly.pdbx_seq_one_letter_code
_entity_poly.pdbx_strand_id
1 'polypeptide(L)'
;MLGLGTLALLCAGFTQLSLVFEPLPPMEAVVEFVGERGPVPWSRTYALADGEAGLRLLRRFGCHEQLPLRHGERFVLSPNCESLHRERMKAGALLAIAQRLDPNELDPAGWMVLPGIGPVLAQRIVAMRERLGRFATLEQLELVKGIGPKRLAAIRPFLETPAPRD
;
A
#
# COMPACT_ATOMS: atom_id res chain seq x y z
N MET A 1 63.81 -35.24 -13.36
CA MET A 1 63.13 -36.22 -14.22
C MET A 1 61.99 -36.85 -13.43
N LEU A 2 60.76 -36.80 -13.98
CA LEU A 2 59.58 -37.66 -13.73
C LEU A 2 59.10 -37.77 -12.26
N GLY A 3 57.86 -37.45 -11.86
CA GLY A 3 56.57 -37.51 -12.54
C GLY A 3 55.58 -38.16 -11.56
N LEU A 4 54.88 -37.35 -10.76
CA LEU A 4 53.77 -37.73 -9.86
C LEU A 4 52.66 -36.72 -10.16
N GLY A 5 51.42 -37.04 -10.47
CA GLY A 5 50.67 -38.28 -10.50
C GLY A 5 49.23 -37.79 -10.66
N THR A 6 48.63 -38.04 -11.82
CA THR A 6 47.27 -37.60 -12.15
C THR A 6 46.26 -38.39 -11.31
N LEU A 7 45.62 -37.75 -10.34
CA LEU A 7 44.40 -38.26 -9.71
C LEU A 7 43.26 -37.29 -10.02
N ALA A 8 42.67 -37.48 -11.20
CA ALA A 8 41.35 -36.98 -11.52
C ALA A 8 40.34 -37.90 -10.83
N LEU A 9 39.85 -37.48 -9.65
CA LEU A 9 38.71 -38.11 -9.01
C LEU A 9 37.49 -37.19 -9.17
N LEU A 10 36.55 -37.68 -9.98
CA LEU A 10 35.21 -37.21 -10.27
C LEU A 10 34.55 -36.29 -9.22
N CYS A 11 34.42 -35.01 -9.55
CA CYS A 11 33.32 -34.16 -9.08
C CYS A 11 32.46 -33.74 -10.29
N ALA A 12 31.81 -34.71 -10.93
CA ALA A 12 30.74 -34.44 -11.89
C ALA A 12 29.41 -34.68 -11.17
N GLY A 13 28.65 -33.63 -10.87
CA GLY A 13 27.28 -33.82 -10.41
C GLY A 13 26.59 -32.73 -9.60
N PHE A 14 27.22 -31.58 -9.33
CA PHE A 14 26.52 -30.46 -8.67
C PHE A 14 26.92 -29.12 -9.30
N THR A 15 26.78 -29.02 -10.62
CA THR A 15 26.80 -27.73 -11.31
C THR A 15 25.49 -27.01 -11.00
N GLN A 16 25.57 -26.17 -9.96
CA GLN A 16 24.88 -24.89 -9.91
C GLN A 16 23.34 -24.98 -10.02
N LEU A 17 22.69 -25.20 -8.87
CA LEU A 17 21.33 -24.74 -8.67
C LEU A 17 21.35 -23.20 -8.71
N SER A 18 21.42 -22.64 -9.91
CA SER A 18 21.11 -21.23 -10.14
C SER A 18 19.67 -21.06 -9.69
N LEU A 19 19.46 -20.51 -8.50
CA LEU A 19 18.19 -19.91 -8.13
C LEU A 19 17.90 -18.85 -9.19
N VAL A 20 17.18 -19.24 -10.24
CA VAL A 20 16.60 -18.30 -11.19
C VAL A 20 15.56 -17.57 -10.36
N PHE A 21 15.95 -16.41 -9.84
CA PHE A 21 15.02 -15.46 -9.28
C PHE A 21 14.23 -14.92 -10.48
N GLU A 22 13.19 -15.66 -10.89
CA GLU A 22 12.24 -15.12 -11.83
C GLU A 22 11.76 -13.79 -11.24
N PRO A 23 11.90 -12.67 -11.98
CA PRO A 23 11.44 -11.39 -11.48
C PRO A 23 9.96 -11.55 -11.17
N LEU A 24 9.58 -11.18 -9.94
CA LEU A 24 8.17 -11.16 -9.54
C LEU A 24 7.37 -10.48 -10.66
N PRO A 25 6.29 -11.12 -11.16
CA PRO A 25 5.49 -10.52 -12.20
C PRO A 25 5.08 -9.11 -11.74
N PRO A 26 5.03 -8.13 -12.66
CA PRO A 26 4.63 -6.78 -12.31
C PRO A 26 3.26 -6.86 -11.65
N MET A 27 3.16 -6.43 -10.39
CA MET A 27 1.90 -6.44 -9.67
C MET A 27 1.14 -5.17 -10.02
N GLU A 28 -0.10 -5.32 -10.47
CA GLU A 28 -0.97 -4.18 -10.78
C GLU A 28 -1.45 -3.47 -9.51
N ALA A 29 -1.74 -4.23 -8.44
CA ALA A 29 -2.22 -3.65 -7.19
C ALA A 29 -2.02 -4.57 -5.97
N VAL A 30 -1.89 -3.94 -4.80
CA VAL A 30 -2.12 -4.59 -3.50
C VAL A 30 -3.42 -4.04 -2.93
N VAL A 31 -4.39 -4.91 -2.63
CA VAL A 31 -5.74 -4.52 -2.20
C VAL A 31 -6.19 -5.34 -1.00
N GLU A 32 -7.13 -4.82 -0.23
CA GLU A 32 -7.79 -5.51 0.87
C GLU A 32 -9.22 -5.90 0.46
N PHE A 33 -9.60 -7.17 0.63
CA PHE A 33 -11.00 -7.57 0.56
C PHE A 33 -11.53 -7.88 1.95
N VAL A 34 -12.71 -7.35 2.23
CA VAL A 34 -13.45 -7.54 3.48
C VAL A 34 -14.83 -8.04 3.14
N GLY A 35 -15.31 -9.04 3.88
CA GLY A 35 -16.66 -9.53 3.71
C GLY A 35 -17.12 -10.37 4.89
N GLU A 36 -18.26 -11.00 4.72
CA GLU A 36 -18.89 -11.85 5.74
C GLU A 36 -19.03 -13.28 5.23
N ARG A 37 -18.83 -14.25 6.12
CA ARG A 37 -19.19 -15.65 5.86
C ARG A 37 -20.01 -16.15 7.04
N GLY A 38 -21.33 -16.09 6.91
CA GLY A 38 -22.21 -16.23 8.07
C GLY A 38 -21.98 -15.07 9.05
N PRO A 39 -21.92 -15.29 10.38
CA PRO A 39 -21.82 -14.21 11.36
C PRO A 39 -20.38 -13.67 11.55
N VAL A 40 -19.40 -14.18 10.82
CA VAL A 40 -17.98 -13.86 11.05
C VAL A 40 -17.47 -12.95 9.92
N PRO A 41 -17.03 -11.71 10.24
CA PRO A 41 -16.35 -10.87 9.28
C PRO A 41 -14.93 -11.40 9.03
N TRP A 42 -14.45 -11.27 7.80
CA TRP A 42 -13.08 -11.60 7.41
C TRP A 42 -12.46 -10.44 6.64
N SER A 43 -11.14 -10.31 6.76
CA SER A 43 -10.33 -9.41 5.93
C SER A 43 -9.08 -10.14 5.45
N ARG A 44 -8.70 -9.91 4.19
CA ARG A 44 -7.40 -10.32 3.65
C ARG A 44 -6.85 -9.29 2.67
N THR A 45 -5.54 -9.10 2.74
CA THR A 45 -4.76 -8.35 1.74
C THR A 45 -4.25 -9.29 0.65
N TYR A 46 -4.40 -8.88 -0.61
CA TYR A 46 -3.97 -9.61 -1.79
C TYR A 46 -3.06 -8.75 -2.64
N ALA A 47 -1.98 -9.36 -3.09
CA ALA A 47 -1.13 -8.88 -4.16
C ALA A 47 -1.70 -9.44 -5.48
N LEU A 48 -2.20 -8.57 -6.35
CA LEU A 48 -2.86 -8.96 -7.60
C LEU A 48 -2.00 -8.57 -8.80
N ALA A 49 -1.79 -9.55 -9.68
CA ALA A 49 -1.01 -9.38 -10.90
C ALA A 49 -1.74 -8.51 -11.93
N ASP A 50 -3.06 -8.63 -12.00
CA ASP A 50 -3.91 -7.87 -12.91
C ASP A 50 -5.35 -7.72 -12.40
N GLY A 51 -6.13 -6.85 -13.05
CA GLY A 51 -7.57 -6.69 -12.82
C GLY A 51 -8.35 -8.02 -12.89
N GLU A 52 -8.01 -8.91 -13.82
CA GLU A 52 -8.66 -10.21 -13.98
C GLU A 52 -8.42 -11.14 -12.78
N ALA A 53 -7.27 -11.08 -12.12
CA ALA A 53 -7.00 -11.77 -10.88
C ALA A 53 -7.93 -11.29 -9.76
N GLY A 54 -8.17 -9.97 -9.70
CA GLY A 54 -9.17 -9.37 -8.82
C GLY A 54 -10.58 -9.87 -9.12
N LEU A 55 -10.99 -9.90 -10.39
CA LEU A 55 -12.30 -10.40 -10.82
C LEU A 55 -12.51 -11.88 -10.49
N ARG A 56 -11.51 -12.73 -10.72
CA ARG A 56 -11.58 -14.15 -10.35
C ARG A 56 -11.79 -14.34 -8.85
N LEU A 57 -11.18 -13.49 -8.01
CA LEU A 57 -11.37 -13.53 -6.57
C LEU A 57 -12.79 -13.07 -6.19
N LEU A 58 -13.23 -11.95 -6.74
CA LEU A 58 -14.55 -11.35 -6.52
C LEU A 58 -15.71 -12.27 -6.93
N ARG A 59 -15.60 -12.98 -8.05
CA ARG A 59 -16.60 -13.96 -8.51
C ARG A 59 -16.83 -15.09 -7.52
N ARG A 60 -15.85 -15.42 -6.66
CA ARG A 60 -16.03 -16.42 -5.57
C ARG A 60 -17.00 -15.96 -4.49
N PHE A 61 -17.29 -14.66 -4.44
CA PHE A 61 -18.21 -14.02 -3.50
C PHE A 61 -19.50 -13.54 -4.19
N GLY A 62 -19.71 -13.87 -5.47
CA GLY A 62 -20.89 -13.45 -6.24
C GLY A 62 -20.76 -12.10 -6.94
N CYS A 63 -19.60 -11.45 -6.86
CA CYS A 63 -19.36 -10.16 -7.51
C CYS A 63 -18.96 -10.33 -8.98
N HIS A 64 -19.67 -9.67 -9.90
CA HIS A 64 -19.40 -9.72 -11.34
C HIS A 64 -18.95 -8.38 -11.96
N GLU A 65 -18.87 -7.32 -11.15
CA GLU A 65 -18.49 -5.99 -11.62
C GLU A 65 -17.03 -5.94 -12.11
N GLN A 66 -16.75 -5.17 -13.15
CA GLN A 66 -15.40 -4.95 -13.66
C GLN A 66 -14.72 -3.82 -12.85
N LEU A 67 -13.57 -4.10 -12.23
CA LEU A 67 -12.89 -3.13 -11.37
C LEU A 67 -11.48 -2.84 -11.89
N PRO A 68 -11.18 -1.60 -12.29
CA PRO A 68 -9.78 -1.18 -12.37
C PRO A 68 -9.21 -1.24 -10.95
N LEU A 69 -8.08 -1.92 -10.79
CA LEU A 69 -7.45 -2.02 -9.48
C LEU A 69 -6.56 -0.80 -9.24
N ARG A 70 -6.64 -0.22 -8.05
CA ARG A 70 -5.65 0.75 -7.57
C ARG A 70 -4.95 0.19 -6.34
N HIS A 71 -3.63 0.32 -6.30
CA HIS A 71 -2.86 0.02 -5.09
C HIS A 71 -3.49 0.69 -3.88
N GLY A 72 -3.66 -0.05 -2.78
CA GLY A 72 -4.21 0.45 -1.52
C GLY A 72 -5.73 0.56 -1.48
N GLU A 73 -6.46 -0.01 -2.44
CA GLU A 73 -7.92 -0.10 -2.36
C GLU A 73 -8.37 -1.17 -1.36
N ARG A 74 -9.47 -0.86 -0.68
CA ARG A 74 -10.20 -1.75 0.22
C ARG A 74 -11.60 -1.95 -0.33
N PHE A 75 -11.95 -3.20 -0.61
CA PHE A 75 -13.27 -3.59 -1.09
C PHE A 75 -14.06 -4.22 0.05
N VAL A 76 -15.20 -3.62 0.37
CA VAL A 76 -16.13 -4.12 1.39
C VAL A 76 -17.32 -4.75 0.68
N LEU A 77 -17.46 -6.06 0.85
CA LEU A 77 -18.44 -6.89 0.16
C LEU A 77 -19.56 -7.29 1.13
N SER A 78 -20.81 -7.13 0.73
CA SER A 78 -21.94 -7.72 1.45
C SER A 78 -22.13 -9.20 1.08
N PRO A 79 -22.93 -9.97 1.84
CA PRO A 79 -23.24 -11.36 1.50
C PRO A 79 -23.78 -11.50 0.06
N ASN A 80 -23.27 -12.49 -0.67
CA ASN A 80 -23.59 -12.72 -2.09
C ASN A 80 -23.34 -11.51 -3.02
N CYS A 81 -22.55 -10.53 -2.57
CA CYS A 81 -22.26 -9.30 -3.30
C CYS A 81 -23.50 -8.49 -3.70
N GLU A 82 -24.49 -8.38 -2.79
CA GLU A 82 -25.60 -7.43 -2.98
C GLU A 82 -25.10 -5.98 -3.10
N SER A 83 -24.01 -5.65 -2.40
CA SER A 83 -23.29 -4.39 -2.52
C SER A 83 -21.78 -4.60 -2.43
N LEU A 84 -21.06 -3.72 -3.14
CA LEU A 84 -19.61 -3.62 -3.11
C LEU A 84 -19.26 -2.14 -2.89
N HIS A 85 -18.64 -1.83 -1.75
CA HIS A 85 -18.13 -0.50 -1.45
C HIS A 85 -16.62 -0.46 -1.62
N ARG A 86 -16.12 0.68 -2.13
CA ARG A 86 -14.70 0.92 -2.37
C ARG A 86 -14.22 1.99 -1.42
N GLU A 87 -13.13 1.71 -0.75
CA GLU A 87 -12.50 2.57 0.23
C GLU A 87 -10.98 2.56 0.03
N ARG A 88 -10.29 3.44 0.74
CA ARG A 88 -8.84 3.34 0.91
C ARG A 88 -8.52 2.45 2.11
N MET A 89 -7.48 1.63 1.98
CA MET A 89 -6.88 0.95 3.14
C MET A 89 -6.44 2.00 4.17
N LYS A 90 -6.35 1.60 5.44
CA LYS A 90 -5.90 2.49 6.51
C LYS A 90 -4.47 2.96 6.25
N ALA A 91 -4.14 4.18 6.66
CA ALA A 91 -2.86 4.83 6.38
C ALA A 91 -1.63 3.97 6.71
N GLY A 92 -1.63 3.27 7.85
CA GLY A 92 -0.53 2.38 8.21
C GLY A 92 -0.34 1.21 7.23
N ALA A 93 -1.43 0.64 6.72
CA ALA A 93 -1.37 -0.44 5.73
C ALA A 93 -0.91 0.08 4.36
N LEU A 94 -1.31 1.30 3.99
CA LEU A 94 -0.81 1.98 2.78
C LEU A 94 0.71 2.20 2.84
N LEU A 95 1.23 2.68 3.96
CA LEU A 95 2.68 2.85 4.14
C LEU A 95 3.43 1.52 4.08
N ALA A 96 2.86 0.44 4.64
CA ALA A 96 3.47 -0.89 4.63
C ALA A 96 3.64 -1.45 3.20
N ILE A 97 2.82 -1.00 2.25
CA ILE A 97 2.93 -1.35 0.83
C ILE A 97 3.65 -0.27 0.01
N ALA A 98 4.42 0.60 0.68
CA ALA A 98 5.17 1.71 0.09
C ALA A 98 4.32 2.73 -0.69
N GLN A 99 3.02 2.82 -0.38
CA GLN A 99 2.16 3.82 -0.97
C GLN A 99 2.19 5.11 -0.14
N ARG A 100 2.30 6.24 -0.83
CA ARG A 100 2.23 7.56 -0.21
C ARG A 100 0.78 7.90 0.14
N LEU A 101 0.61 8.84 1.06
CA LEU A 101 -0.68 9.22 1.61
C LEU A 101 -1.09 10.59 1.07
N ASP A 102 -2.34 10.75 0.63
CA ASP A 102 -2.88 12.07 0.31
C ASP A 102 -3.13 12.85 1.60
N PRO A 103 -2.42 13.96 1.85
CA PRO A 103 -2.66 14.79 3.05
C PRO A 103 -4.10 15.34 3.14
N ASN A 104 -4.84 15.38 2.04
CA ASN A 104 -6.22 15.85 2.00
C ASN A 104 -7.25 14.81 2.43
N GLU A 105 -6.91 13.52 2.43
CA GLU A 105 -7.81 12.44 2.83
C GLU A 105 -7.53 11.89 4.23
N LEU A 106 -6.37 12.19 4.81
CA LEU A 106 -5.98 11.65 6.13
C LEU A 106 -6.87 12.16 7.27
N ASP A 107 -7.41 11.22 8.06
CA ASP A 107 -8.03 11.50 9.35
C ASP A 107 -6.96 11.68 10.45
N PRO A 108 -7.31 12.07 11.69
CA PRO A 108 -6.32 12.26 12.75
C PRO A 108 -5.48 11.00 13.03
N ALA A 109 -6.08 9.81 12.99
CA ALA A 109 -5.36 8.55 13.19
C ALA A 109 -4.36 8.28 12.06
N GLY A 110 -4.74 8.60 10.82
CA GLY A 110 -3.90 8.52 9.64
C GLY A 110 -2.70 9.45 9.69
N TRP A 111 -2.83 10.65 10.26
CA TRP A 111 -1.69 11.53 10.50
C TRP A 111 -0.73 10.98 11.57
N MET A 112 -1.24 10.28 12.59
CA MET A 112 -0.43 9.75 13.69
C MET A 112 0.48 8.60 13.31
N VAL A 113 0.29 7.99 12.13
CA VAL A 113 1.21 6.95 11.63
C VAL A 113 2.55 7.56 11.18
N LEU A 114 2.61 8.88 10.96
CA LEU A 114 3.78 9.58 10.48
C LEU A 114 4.77 9.91 11.61
N PRO A 115 6.08 9.87 11.33
CA PRO A 115 7.09 10.09 12.35
C PRO A 115 6.96 11.50 12.98
N GLY A 116 6.86 11.52 14.31
CA GLY A 116 6.83 12.77 15.08
C GLY A 116 5.49 13.51 15.04
N ILE A 117 4.39 12.87 14.62
CA ILE A 117 3.03 13.42 14.67
C ILE A 117 2.22 12.71 15.77
N GLY A 118 1.92 13.44 16.85
CA GLY A 118 1.05 12.98 17.93
C GLY A 118 -0.40 13.46 17.77
N PRO A 119 -1.32 13.03 18.66
CA PRO A 119 -2.77 13.30 18.54
C PRO A 119 -3.10 14.80 18.48
N VAL A 120 -2.45 15.62 19.31
CA VAL A 120 -2.65 17.08 19.32
C VAL A 120 -2.23 17.72 17.99
N LEU A 121 -1.13 17.25 17.41
CA LEU A 121 -0.63 17.80 16.15
C LEU A 121 -1.49 17.34 14.98
N ALA A 122 -1.90 16.06 14.96
CA ALA A 122 -2.81 15.50 13.97
C ALA A 122 -4.13 16.30 13.90
N GLN A 123 -4.75 16.60 15.04
CA GLN A 123 -5.96 17.43 15.08
C GLN A 123 -5.73 18.84 14.51
N ARG A 124 -4.59 19.47 14.81
CA ARG A 124 -4.24 20.79 14.26
C ARG A 124 -4.06 20.78 12.75
N ILE A 125 -3.51 19.69 12.20
CA ILE A 125 -3.36 19.52 10.75
C ILE A 125 -4.73 19.45 10.09
N VAL A 126 -5.64 18.62 10.61
CA VAL A 126 -7.00 18.49 10.09
C VAL A 126 -7.76 19.82 10.18
N ALA A 127 -7.70 20.51 11.32
CA ALA A 127 -8.32 21.83 11.47
C ALA A 127 -7.75 22.88 10.51
N MET A 128 -6.44 22.83 10.24
CA MET A 128 -5.83 23.71 9.24
C MET A 128 -6.29 23.36 7.82
N ARG A 129 -6.38 22.07 7.49
CA ARG A 129 -6.92 21.61 6.20
C ARG A 129 -8.34 22.13 5.99
N GLU A 130 -9.21 22.01 6.99
CA GLU A 130 -10.59 22.50 6.95
C GLU A 130 -10.63 24.02 6.74
N ARG A 131 -9.80 24.78 7.45
CA ARG A 131 -9.69 26.23 7.29
C ARG A 131 -9.22 26.64 5.89
N LEU A 132 -8.29 25.90 5.30
CA LEU A 132 -7.81 26.13 3.94
C LEU A 132 -8.75 25.54 2.88
N GLY A 133 -9.73 24.73 3.29
CA GLY A 133 -10.51 23.84 2.43
C GLY A 133 -9.73 22.61 1.97
N ARG A 134 -8.47 22.77 1.55
CA ARG A 134 -7.52 21.70 1.26
C ARG A 134 -6.08 22.23 1.28
N PHE A 135 -5.11 21.34 1.41
CA PHE A 135 -3.71 21.66 1.09
C PHE A 135 -3.53 21.59 -0.43
N ALA A 136 -3.13 22.71 -1.02
CA ALA A 136 -2.73 22.82 -2.42
C ALA A 136 -1.27 22.44 -2.63
N THR A 137 -0.43 22.62 -1.61
CA THR A 137 0.97 22.18 -1.62
C THR A 137 1.37 21.62 -0.26
N LEU A 138 2.45 20.84 -0.20
CA LEU A 138 2.94 20.30 1.07
C LEU A 138 3.54 21.38 1.97
N GLU A 139 4.02 22.48 1.41
CA GLU A 139 4.57 23.62 2.16
C GLU A 139 3.51 24.29 3.03
N GLN A 140 2.23 24.21 2.65
CA GLN A 140 1.14 24.74 3.48
C GLN A 140 0.98 24.00 4.83
N LEU A 141 1.56 22.81 4.98
CA LEU A 141 1.64 22.14 6.29
C LEU A 141 2.46 22.93 7.30
N GLU A 142 3.40 23.79 6.87
CA GLU A 142 4.18 24.66 7.76
C GLU A 142 3.33 25.76 8.42
N LEU A 143 2.12 26.03 7.90
CA LEU A 143 1.17 26.93 8.54
C LEU A 143 0.62 26.34 9.84
N VAL A 144 0.72 25.01 10.03
CA VAL A 144 0.26 24.33 11.25
C VAL A 144 1.27 24.57 12.38
N LYS A 145 0.83 25.22 13.46
CA LYS A 145 1.68 25.43 14.64
C LYS A 145 2.24 24.11 15.18
N GLY A 146 3.55 23.96 15.06
CA GLY A 146 4.30 22.76 15.43
C GLY A 146 4.91 22.03 14.24
N ILE A 147 4.55 22.36 13.00
CA ILE A 147 5.22 21.83 11.80
C ILE A 147 6.16 22.92 11.30
N GLY A 148 7.46 22.70 11.45
CA GLY A 148 8.49 23.50 10.80
C GLY A 148 9.21 22.70 9.72
N PRO A 149 10.19 23.32 9.03
CA PRO A 149 10.87 22.72 7.87
C PRO A 149 11.47 21.33 8.16
N LYS A 150 12.06 21.15 9.34
CA LYS A 150 12.63 19.86 9.78
C LYS A 150 11.57 18.75 9.84
N ARG A 151 10.39 19.06 10.37
CA ARG A 151 9.30 18.09 10.50
C ARG A 151 8.65 17.83 9.15
N LEU A 152 8.44 18.87 8.34
CA LEU A 152 7.95 18.69 6.98
C LEU A 152 8.88 17.80 6.16
N ALA A 153 10.20 18.03 6.22
CA ALA A 153 11.18 17.19 5.55
C ALA A 153 11.11 15.72 6.01
N ALA A 154 10.86 15.47 7.29
CA ALA A 154 10.75 14.11 7.83
C ALA A 154 9.50 13.37 7.35
N ILE A 155 8.37 14.07 7.16
CA ILE A 155 7.11 13.44 6.75
C ILE A 155 6.88 13.45 5.23
N ARG A 156 7.54 14.34 4.49
CA ARG A 156 7.39 14.50 3.02
C ARG A 156 7.54 13.19 2.23
N PRO A 157 8.48 12.27 2.54
CA PRO A 157 8.62 11.02 1.79
C PRO A 157 7.38 10.12 1.80
N PHE A 158 6.51 10.30 2.79
CA PHE A 158 5.30 9.50 3.00
C PHE A 158 4.05 10.15 2.40
N LEU A 159 4.14 11.37 1.88
CA LEU A 159 3.00 12.15 1.41
C LEU A 159 3.01 12.30 -0.11
N GLU A 160 1.82 12.20 -0.70
CA GLU A 160 1.60 12.57 -2.09
C GLU A 160 1.62 14.09 -2.24
N THR A 161 2.12 14.58 -3.37
CA THR A 161 2.00 16.00 -3.71
C THR A 161 0.55 16.26 -4.09
N PRO A 162 -0.15 17.20 -3.42
CA PRO A 162 -1.51 17.53 -3.81
C PRO A 162 -1.58 17.98 -5.27
N ALA A 163 -2.52 17.42 -6.03
CA ALA A 163 -2.78 17.86 -7.39
C ALA A 163 -3.44 19.26 -7.40
N PRO A 164 -3.15 20.11 -8.40
CA PRO A 164 -3.91 21.34 -8.64
C PRO A 164 -5.41 21.03 -8.81
N ARG A 165 -6.29 21.97 -8.49
CA ARG A 165 -7.69 21.86 -8.91
C ARG A 165 -7.78 22.17 -10.40
N ASP A 166 -8.47 21.31 -11.13
CA ASP A 166 -9.00 21.60 -12.47
C ASP A 166 -10.08 22.69 -12.42
#